data_AF-A0AAJ4JZ99-F1
#
_entry.id   AF-A0AAJ4JZ99-F1
#
_cell.length_a   1.000
_cell.length_b   1.000
_cell.length_c   1.000
_cell.angle_alpha   90.00
_cell.angle_beta   90.00
_cell.angle_gamma   90.00
#
_symmetry.space_group_name_H-M   'P 1'
#
loop_
_entity.id
_entity.type
_entity.pdbx_description
1 polymer ?
#
loop_
_entity_poly.entity_id
_entity_poly.type
_entity_poly.pdbx_seq_one_letter_code
_entity_poly.pdbx_strand_id
1 'polypeptide(L)'
;MNVVLDEFNVFASETIVNLINKSRSFNYQCFLSFQTINDLKTKNMNLTDTIFGNVSTIVCHNIKDPNTAEYVARVSLVPKKPKN
;
A
#
# COMPACT_ATOMS: atom_id res chain seq x y z
N MET A 1 -12.84 -9.89 -10.49
CA MET A 1 -11.53 -10.53 -10.70
C MET A 1 -10.64 -10.15 -9.54
N ASN A 2 -9.91 -11.11 -8.96
CA ASN A 2 -8.99 -10.87 -7.85
C ASN A 2 -7.57 -10.89 -8.38
N VAL A 3 -6.80 -9.85 -8.08
CA VAL A 3 -5.39 -9.73 -8.44
C VAL A 3 -4.59 -9.81 -7.14
N VAL A 4 -3.75 -10.84 -7.01
CA VAL A 4 -2.91 -11.05 -5.84
C VAL A 4 -1.46 -10.87 -6.27
N LEU A 5 -0.77 -9.90 -5.66
CA LEU A 5 0.63 -9.59 -5.93
C LEU A 5 1.42 -9.84 -4.65
N ASP A 6 2.11 -10.98 -4.62
CA ASP A 6 3.08 -11.28 -3.58
C ASP A 6 4.44 -10.66 -3.91
N GLU A 7 5.21 -10.32 -2.87
CA GLU A 7 6.47 -9.56 -3.00
C GLU A 7 6.32 -8.32 -3.90
N PHE A 8 5.23 -7.56 -3.68
CA PHE A 8 4.84 -6.43 -4.50
C PHE A 8 5.97 -5.41 -4.72
N ASN A 9 6.86 -5.25 -3.75
CA ASN A 9 8.03 -4.38 -3.82
C ASN A 9 8.94 -4.65 -5.05
N VAL A 10 9.03 -5.90 -5.50
CA VAL A 10 9.80 -6.27 -6.71
C VAL A 10 9.21 -5.60 -7.94
N PHE A 11 7.88 -5.53 -8.03
CA PHE A 11 7.12 -5.01 -9.17
C PHE A 11 6.72 -3.53 -9.04
N ALA A 12 6.98 -2.92 -7.88
CA ALA A 12 6.64 -1.53 -7.62
C ALA A 12 7.23 -0.61 -8.71
N SER A 13 6.33 -0.02 -9.50
CA SER A 13 6.60 0.83 -10.65
C SER A 13 5.40 1.75 -10.87
N GLU A 14 5.60 2.88 -11.55
CA GLU A 14 4.52 3.83 -11.89
C GLU A 14 3.33 3.16 -12.57
N THR A 15 3.60 2.22 -13.49
CA THR A 15 2.58 1.49 -14.24
C THR A 15 1.69 0.66 -13.32
N ILE A 16 2.27 -0.07 -12.38
CA ILE A 16 1.51 -0.91 -11.43
C ILE A 16 0.71 -0.05 -10.45
N VAL A 17 1.23 1.10 -10.04
CA VAL A 17 0.47 2.06 -9.21
C VAL A 17 -0.73 2.60 -9.95
N ASN A 18 -0.56 2.98 -11.22
CA ASN A 18 -1.67 3.43 -12.06
C ASN A 18 -2.72 2.34 -12.25
N LEU A 19 -2.31 1.07 -12.35
CA LEU A 19 -3.22 -0.06 -12.39
C LEU A 19 -4.03 -0.17 -11.08
N ILE A 20 -3.37 -0.07 -9.91
CA ILE A 20 -4.04 -0.11 -8.60
C ILE A 20 -5.04 1.04 -8.47
N ASN A 21 -4.66 2.26 -8.85
CA ASN A 21 -5.53 3.43 -8.77
C ASN A 21 -6.79 3.29 -9.66
N LYS A 22 -6.64 2.66 -10.83
CA LYS A 22 -7.76 2.41 -11.76
C LYS A 22 -8.48 1.09 -11.52
N SER A 23 -7.95 0.19 -10.70
CA SER A 23 -8.53 -1.14 -10.44
C SER A 23 -9.98 -1.07 -9.99
N ARG A 24 -10.32 -0.03 -9.19
CA ARG A 24 -11.66 0.23 -8.71
C ARG A 24 -12.66 0.53 -9.84
N SER A 25 -12.27 1.29 -10.85
CA SER A 25 -13.14 1.55 -12.02
C SER A 25 -13.36 0.31 -12.89
N PHE A 26 -12.47 -0.69 -12.76
CA PHE A 26 -12.57 -1.96 -13.48
C PHE A 26 -13.24 -3.09 -12.65
N ASN A 27 -13.76 -2.79 -11.45
CA ASN A 27 -14.29 -3.78 -10.51
C ASN A 27 -13.29 -4.90 -10.17
N TYR A 28 -12.01 -4.57 -10.08
CA TYR A 28 -10.96 -5.48 -9.63
C TYR A 28 -10.67 -5.30 -8.14
N GLN A 29 -10.38 -6.40 -7.47
CA GLN A 29 -9.89 -6.42 -6.10
C GLN A 29 -8.39 -6.72 -6.12
N CYS A 30 -7.57 -5.82 -5.57
CA CYS A 30 -6.13 -5.97 -5.53
C CYS A 30 -5.66 -6.27 -4.11
N PHE A 31 -4.91 -7.36 -3.95
CA PHE A 31 -4.24 -7.75 -2.72
C PHE A 31 -2.74 -7.55 -2.92
N LEU A 32 -2.14 -6.66 -2.14
CA LEU A 32 -0.73 -6.30 -2.22
C LEU A 32 -0.02 -6.80 -0.95
N SER A 33 0.95 -7.70 -1.12
CA SER A 33 1.75 -8.28 -0.04
C SER A 33 3.21 -7.83 -0.15
N PHE A 34 3.79 -7.42 0.98
CA PHE A 34 5.21 -7.08 1.10
C PHE A 34 5.63 -7.15 2.58
N GLN A 35 6.92 -7.36 2.84
CA GLN A 35 7.43 -7.61 4.21
C GLN A 35 7.76 -6.33 4.98
N THR A 36 8.37 -5.34 4.32
CA THR A 36 8.65 -4.03 4.92
C THR A 36 8.27 -2.91 3.97
N ILE A 37 7.81 -1.79 4.53
CA ILE A 37 7.59 -0.56 3.75
C ILE A 37 8.89 0.02 3.20
N ASN A 38 10.05 -0.36 3.75
CA ASN A 38 11.34 0.13 3.26
C ASN A 38 11.60 -0.36 1.83
N ASP A 39 11.07 -1.53 1.46
CA ASP A 39 11.16 -2.05 0.10
C ASP A 39 10.27 -1.27 -0.89
N LEU A 40 9.30 -0.48 -0.39
CA LEU A 40 8.53 0.46 -1.19
C LEU A 40 9.23 1.82 -1.35
N LYS A 41 10.17 2.15 -0.45
CA LYS A 41 10.90 3.44 -0.44
C LYS A 41 12.09 3.46 -1.40
N THR A 42 12.65 2.32 -1.79
CA THR A 42 13.85 2.20 -2.63
C THR A 42 13.65 2.66 -4.08
N LYS A 43 12.42 2.99 -4.51
CA LYS A 43 12.10 3.41 -5.88
C LYS A 43 11.51 4.83 -6.00
N ASN A 44 11.86 5.73 -5.08
CA ASN A 44 11.80 7.19 -5.29
C ASN A 44 10.42 7.80 -5.64
N MET A 45 9.32 7.18 -5.24
CA MET A 45 8.00 7.80 -5.33
C MET A 45 7.34 7.85 -3.96
N ASN A 46 6.36 8.75 -3.80
CA ASN A 46 5.31 8.70 -2.79
C ASN A 46 4.38 7.46 -2.95
N LEU A 47 4.96 6.32 -3.31
CA LEU A 47 4.35 5.04 -3.61
C LEU A 47 3.64 4.50 -2.38
N THR A 48 4.30 4.59 -1.23
CA THR A 48 3.72 4.22 0.07
C THR A 48 2.46 5.02 0.35
N ASP A 49 2.52 6.36 0.30
CA ASP A 49 1.35 7.20 0.57
C ASP A 49 0.23 7.00 -0.47
N THR A 50 0.59 6.73 -1.73
CA THR A 50 -0.39 6.44 -2.78
C THR A 50 -1.11 5.12 -2.53
N ILE A 51 -0.37 4.05 -2.20
CA ILE A 51 -0.96 2.74 -1.90
C ILE A 51 -1.84 2.86 -0.66
N PHE A 52 -1.29 3.35 0.45
CA PHE A 52 -2.01 3.46 1.72
C PHE A 52 -3.19 4.45 1.67
N GLY A 53 -3.14 5.45 0.77
CA GLY A 53 -4.26 6.35 0.51
C GLY A 53 -5.42 5.72 -0.29
N ASN A 54 -5.14 4.72 -1.12
CA ASN A 54 -6.12 4.09 -2.02
C ASN A 54 -6.67 2.76 -1.51
N VAL A 55 -5.95 2.05 -0.65
CA VAL A 55 -6.44 0.80 -0.04
C VAL A 55 -7.53 1.10 1.00
N SER A 56 -8.58 0.27 1.00
CA SER A 56 -9.67 0.35 1.99
C SER A 56 -9.41 -0.50 3.24
N THR A 57 -8.53 -1.49 3.12
CA THR A 57 -8.26 -2.48 4.17
C THR A 57 -6.76 -2.68 4.28
N ILE A 58 -6.27 -2.72 5.50
CA ILE A 58 -4.87 -3.00 5.83
C ILE A 58 -4.90 -4.21 6.77
N VAL A 59 -4.12 -5.24 6.45
CA VAL A 59 -3.93 -6.41 7.31
C VAL A 59 -2.47 -6.45 7.71
N CYS A 60 -2.22 -6.45 9.02
CA CYS A 60 -0.86 -6.44 9.56
C CYS A 60 -0.60 -7.71 10.34
N HIS A 61 0.42 -8.44 9.90
CA HIS A 61 0.97 -9.58 10.63
C HIS A 61 2.05 -9.07 11.57
N ASN A 62 2.84 -9.97 12.17
CA ASN A 62 3.95 -9.57 13.03
C ASN A 62 4.96 -8.69 12.27
N ILE A 63 5.21 -7.47 12.75
CA ILE A 63 6.15 -6.50 12.15
C ILE A 63 7.41 -6.47 13.01
N LYS A 64 8.55 -6.84 12.43
CA LYS A 64 9.86 -6.85 13.13
C LYS A 64 10.62 -5.52 13.03
N ASP A 65 10.38 -4.74 11.97
CA ASP A 65 11.04 -3.45 11.77
C ASP A 65 10.27 -2.32 12.47
N PRO A 66 10.86 -1.62 13.47
CA PRO A 66 10.18 -0.58 14.22
C PRO A 66 9.67 0.58 13.35
N ASN A 67 10.40 0.95 12.31
CA ASN A 67 10.00 2.04 11.40
C ASN A 67 8.74 1.67 10.61
N THR A 68 8.67 0.43 10.14
CA THR A 68 7.48 -0.13 9.50
C THR A 68 6.31 -0.16 10.46
N ALA A 69 6.53 -0.60 11.71
CA ALA A 69 5.48 -0.68 12.72
C ALA A 69 4.90 0.70 13.05
N GLU A 70 5.75 1.70 13.24
CA GLU A 70 5.32 3.08 13.51
C GLU A 70 4.54 3.68 12.34
N TYR A 71 5.00 3.49 11.10
CA TYR A 71 4.31 3.97 9.91
C TYR A 71 2.91 3.35 9.79
N VAL A 72 2.83 2.02 9.91
CA VAL A 72 1.56 1.27 9.84
C VAL A 72 0.60 1.71 10.94
N ALA A 73 1.08 1.88 12.18
CA ALA A 73 0.28 2.39 13.28
C ALA A 73 -0.27 3.78 12.96
N ARG A 74 0.56 4.68 12.43
CA ARG A 74 0.14 6.04 12.04
C ARG A 74 -0.94 6.03 10.97
N VAL A 75 -0.77 5.27 9.88
CA VAL A 75 -1.77 5.27 8.78
C VAL A 75 -3.05 4.52 9.13
N SER A 76 -3.00 3.59 10.08
CA SER A 76 -4.17 2.80 10.49
C SER A 76 -4.98 3.47 11.60
N LEU A 77 -4.35 4.32 12.43
CA LEU A 77 -4.97 4.92 13.60
C LEU A 77 -5.36 6.40 13.43
N VAL A 78 -4.82 7.10 12.42
CA VAL A 78 -5.17 8.50 12.19
C VAL A 78 -6.55 8.58 11.53
N PRO A 79 -7.56 9.21 12.16
CA PRO A 79 -8.83 9.47 11.50
C PRO A 79 -8.56 10.33 10.26
N LYS A 80 -9.07 9.90 9.09
CA LYS A 80 -9.00 10.70 7.86
C LYS A 80 -9.48 12.11 8.20
N LYS A 81 -8.61 13.12 8.03
CA LYS A 81 -9.04 14.52 8.19
C LYS A 81 -10.31 14.72 7.37
N PRO A 82 -11.37 15.31 7.94
CA PRO A 82 -12.57 15.62 7.17
C PRO A 82 -12.13 16.46 5.97
N LYS A 83 -12.59 16.06 4.78
CA LYS A 83 -12.41 16.90 3.58
C LYS A 83 -13.22 18.17 3.83
N ASN A 84 -12.52 19.30 3.94
CA ASN A 84 -13.14 20.63 3.85
C ASN A 84 -13.74 20.82 2.45
#